data_AF-A0A2E3S6G4-F1
#
_entry.id   AF-A0A2E3S6G4-F1
#
_cell.length_a   1.000
_cell.length_b   1.000
_cell.length_c   1.000
_cell.angle_alpha   90.00
_cell.angle_beta   90.00
_cell.angle_gamma   90.00
#
_symmetry.space_group_name_H-M   'P 1'
#
loop_
_entity.id
_entity.type
_entity.pdbx_description
1 polymer ?
#
loop_
_entity_poly.entity_id
_entity_poly.type
_entity_poly.pdbx_seq_one_letter_code
_entity_poly.pdbx_strand_id
1 'polypeptide(L)'
;MRERALLMCFLLFSAALSGCFGQEESVAPVEEIITSNREFVTGPDGLPVDVPLLPFEFNFSDVGEDGPEPSIGVTSSGCIFFIALEKVMRSCDFGQTWEEVQGPECSPTTSDPYGWVDPITDRVFGVQMIGLETSWICWSDDDGETWLGNPHDSGTTPLNDHIKLATGPWTSSGYGTLGQITGSTIYETAVYYCYNKLAGIFCFTSLDGGATFELGGQIFGLATTNGGLHGAISTAPDGTVYVTPRVPTPTVIVSKDNGLSWFERTMGEDIGTPYPRKNSEVAADTDSNAYHVWTGPGG
;
A
#
# COMPACT_ATOMS: atom_id res chain seq x y z
N MET A 1 -2.81 -57.85 -35.85
CA MET A 1 -1.98 -57.56 -34.65
C MET A 1 -0.49 -57.36 -34.97
N ARG A 2 0.08 -58.09 -35.93
CA ARG A 2 1.52 -58.00 -36.29
C ARG A 2 1.95 -56.66 -36.91
N GLU A 3 1.10 -56.03 -37.73
CA GLU A 3 1.40 -54.75 -38.38
C GLU A 3 1.35 -53.54 -37.42
N ARG A 4 0.45 -53.56 -36.43
CA ARG A 4 0.37 -52.50 -35.40
C ARG A 4 1.56 -52.54 -34.45
N ALA A 5 2.09 -53.72 -34.15
CA ALA A 5 3.30 -53.87 -33.33
C ALA A 5 4.56 -53.35 -34.05
N LEU A 6 4.67 -53.60 -35.37
CA LEU A 6 5.78 -53.08 -36.19
C LEU A 6 5.76 -51.55 -36.27
N LEU A 7 4.58 -50.94 -36.41
CA LEU A 7 4.44 -49.49 -36.44
C LEU A 7 4.81 -48.83 -35.11
N MET A 8 4.43 -49.43 -33.97
CA MET A 8 4.82 -48.95 -32.64
C MET A 8 6.32 -49.10 -32.39
N CYS A 9 6.94 -50.20 -32.82
CA CYS A 9 8.40 -50.36 -32.73
C CYS A 9 9.14 -49.33 -33.59
N PHE A 10 8.64 -49.01 -34.78
CA PHE A 10 9.27 -48.01 -35.65
C PHE A 10 9.17 -46.59 -35.07
N LEU A 11 8.02 -46.24 -34.47
CA LEU A 11 7.82 -44.95 -33.80
C LEU A 11 8.65 -44.78 -32.52
N LEU A 12 8.87 -45.86 -31.76
CA LEU A 12 9.72 -45.84 -30.57
C LEU A 12 11.21 -45.74 -30.93
N PHE A 13 11.64 -46.33 -32.04
CA PHE A 13 13.02 -46.20 -32.53
C PHE A 13 13.32 -44.84 -33.17
N SER A 14 12.36 -44.20 -33.83
CA SER A 14 12.57 -42.86 -34.39
C SER A 14 12.68 -41.78 -33.31
N ALA A 15 11.96 -41.93 -32.20
CA ALA A 15 12.07 -41.04 -31.03
C ALA A 15 13.42 -41.17 -30.29
N ALA A 16 14.06 -42.35 -30.34
CA ALA A 16 15.36 -42.57 -29.70
C ALA A 16 16.55 -42.02 -30.53
N LEU A 17 16.37 -41.82 -31.84
CA LEU A 17 17.42 -41.34 -32.75
C LEU A 17 17.39 -39.82 -32.98
N SER A 18 16.33 -39.12 -32.59
CA SER A 18 16.26 -37.65 -32.68
C SER A 18 17.11 -36.92 -31.63
N GLY A 19 17.74 -37.64 -30.70
CA GLY A 19 18.61 -37.06 -29.66
C GLY A 19 20.11 -37.11 -29.96
N CYS A 20 20.54 -37.67 -31.10
CA CYS A 20 21.97 -37.94 -31.40
C CYS A 20 22.53 -37.18 -32.63
N PHE A 21 21.92 -36.07 -33.03
CA PHE A 21 22.54 -35.12 -33.96
C PHE A 21 22.77 -33.80 -33.24
N GLY A 22 24.04 -33.51 -32.99
CA GLY A 22 24.51 -32.41 -32.15
C GLY A 22 23.96 -31.05 -32.58
N GLN A 23 23.34 -30.35 -31.64
CA GLN A 23 23.41 -28.90 -31.63
C GLN A 23 24.84 -28.54 -31.23
N GLU A 24 25.56 -27.82 -32.08
CA GLU A 24 26.71 -27.05 -31.63
C GLU A 24 26.24 -26.22 -30.43
N GLU A 25 26.92 -26.35 -29.29
CA GLU A 25 26.71 -25.46 -28.15
C GLU A 25 26.93 -24.05 -28.66
N SER A 26 25.83 -23.32 -28.86
CA SER A 26 25.91 -21.88 -29.04
C SER A 26 26.51 -21.35 -27.75
N VAL A 27 27.77 -20.92 -27.81
CA VAL A 27 28.37 -20.13 -26.75
C VAL A 27 27.39 -18.98 -26.53
N ALA A 28 26.70 -18.99 -25.39
CA ALA A 28 25.83 -17.90 -25.02
C ALA A 28 26.68 -16.62 -25.14
N PRO A 29 26.18 -15.57 -25.83
CA PRO A 29 26.92 -14.32 -25.83
C PRO A 29 27.16 -13.98 -24.37
N VAL A 30 28.43 -13.78 -24.02
CA VAL A 30 28.76 -13.20 -22.72
C VAL A 30 28.01 -11.87 -22.72
N GLU A 31 26.94 -11.78 -21.92
CA GLU A 31 26.32 -10.50 -21.65
C GLU A 31 27.46 -9.61 -21.15
N GLU A 32 27.80 -8.58 -21.93
CA GLU A 32 28.57 -7.49 -21.38
C GLU A 32 27.81 -7.06 -20.14
N ILE A 33 28.39 -7.28 -18.97
CA ILE A 33 27.92 -6.65 -17.74
C ILE A 33 28.09 -5.16 -18.04
N ILE A 34 27.03 -4.54 -18.55
CA ILE A 34 26.93 -3.10 -18.60
C ILE A 34 27.02 -2.70 -17.14
N THR A 35 28.21 -2.30 -16.74
CA THR A 35 28.46 -1.55 -15.52
C THR A 35 27.86 -0.17 -15.76
N SER A 36 26.53 -0.11 -15.92
CA SER A 36 25.86 1.15 -15.70
C SER A 36 26.13 1.45 -14.24
N ASN A 37 26.80 2.59 -13.99
CA ASN A 37 26.77 3.16 -12.66
C ASN A 37 25.29 3.34 -12.33
N ARG A 38 24.73 2.40 -11.57
CA ARG A 38 23.36 2.45 -11.05
C ARG A 38 23.24 3.47 -9.92
N GLU A 39 24.36 4.05 -9.53
CA GLU A 39 24.50 5.09 -8.53
C GLU A 39 24.58 6.43 -9.26
N PHE A 40 23.63 7.30 -8.98
CA PHE A 40 23.59 8.67 -9.49
C PHE A 40 22.89 9.55 -8.45
N VAL A 41 23.24 10.83 -8.43
CA VAL A 41 22.54 11.85 -7.64
C VAL A 41 21.77 12.71 -8.64
N THR A 42 20.53 13.07 -8.32
CA THR A 42 19.73 14.00 -9.12
C THR A 42 19.59 15.35 -8.42
N GLY A 43 19.55 16.42 -9.20
CA GLY A 43 19.08 17.72 -8.72
C GLY A 43 17.57 17.73 -8.48
N PRO A 44 17.02 18.84 -7.97
CA PRO A 44 15.57 19.02 -7.80
C PRO A 44 14.76 18.92 -9.12
N ASP A 45 15.42 19.04 -10.27
CA ASP A 45 14.85 18.89 -11.61
C ASP A 45 14.88 17.44 -12.13
N GLY A 46 15.36 16.49 -11.32
CA GLY A 46 15.51 15.09 -11.69
C GLY A 46 16.68 14.81 -12.65
N LEU A 47 17.50 15.81 -12.96
CA LEU A 47 18.67 15.63 -13.84
C LEU A 47 19.90 15.19 -13.04
N PRO A 48 20.79 14.35 -13.60
CA PRO A 48 22.01 13.92 -12.91
C PRO A 48 22.91 15.10 -12.54
N VAL A 49 23.41 15.09 -11.31
CA VAL A 49 24.39 16.05 -10.80
C VAL A 49 25.63 15.31 -10.29
N ASP A 50 26.81 15.91 -10.52
CA ASP A 50 28.10 15.35 -10.10
C ASP A 50 28.44 15.82 -8.68
N VAL A 51 27.80 15.20 -7.70
CA VAL A 51 28.06 15.40 -6.26
C VAL A 51 28.28 14.06 -5.58
N PRO A 52 29.04 14.02 -4.46
CA PRO A 52 29.22 12.78 -3.71
C PRO A 52 27.88 12.16 -3.32
N LEU A 53 27.78 10.84 -3.42
CA LEU A 53 26.66 10.09 -2.85
C LEU A 53 26.58 10.40 -1.35
N LEU A 54 25.35 10.47 -0.85
CA LEU A 54 25.15 10.51 0.59
C LEU A 54 25.74 9.22 1.19
N PRO A 55 26.52 9.31 2.28
CA PRO A 55 27.12 8.15 2.92
C PRO A 55 26.03 7.36 3.65
N PHE A 56 25.25 6.59 2.89
CA PHE A 56 24.20 5.73 3.42
C PHE A 56 24.80 4.42 3.89
N GLU A 57 24.51 4.07 5.15
CA GLU A 57 24.72 2.72 5.66
C GLU A 57 23.37 2.00 5.66
N PHE A 58 23.26 0.94 4.86
CA PHE A 58 22.08 0.09 4.86
C PHE A 58 22.26 -0.99 5.91
N ASN A 59 21.37 -1.00 6.90
CA ASN A 59 21.34 -2.02 7.93
C ASN A 59 20.18 -2.98 7.64
N PHE A 60 20.47 -4.28 7.73
CA PHE A 60 19.42 -5.29 7.79
C PHE A 60 18.99 -5.39 9.25
N SER A 61 17.73 -5.04 9.50
CA SER A 61 17.12 -5.16 10.81
C SER A 61 16.07 -6.25 10.76
N ASP A 62 16.28 -7.30 11.55
CA ASP A 62 15.34 -8.40 11.69
C ASP A 62 14.37 -8.07 12.82
N VAL A 63 13.08 -8.02 12.49
CA VAL A 63 12.00 -7.75 13.43
C VAL A 63 11.56 -9.04 14.16
N GLY A 64 12.05 -10.20 13.74
CA GLY A 64 11.77 -11.51 14.33
C GLY A 64 10.42 -12.10 13.92
N GLU A 65 9.72 -11.49 12.97
CA GLU A 65 8.37 -11.84 12.55
C GLU A 65 8.24 -11.87 11.03
N ASP A 66 7.43 -12.80 10.52
CA ASP A 66 6.99 -12.76 9.12
C ASP A 66 5.93 -11.67 8.97
N GLY A 67 6.08 -10.80 7.97
CA GLY A 67 5.16 -9.69 7.73
C GLY A 67 4.66 -9.66 6.29
N PRO A 68 3.69 -10.50 5.89
CA PRO A 68 2.95 -10.23 4.66
C PRO A 68 2.20 -8.90 4.83
N GLU A 69 2.23 -8.06 3.79
CA GLU A 69 1.60 -6.72 3.76
C GLU A 69 2.12 -5.75 4.84
N PRO A 70 3.45 -5.51 4.90
CA PRO A 70 4.02 -4.65 5.91
C PRO A 70 3.65 -3.19 5.70
N SER A 71 3.59 -2.46 6.81
CA SER A 71 3.50 -1.00 6.84
C SER A 71 4.48 -0.45 7.86
N ILE A 72 4.96 0.76 7.62
CA ILE A 72 5.97 1.40 8.45
C ILE A 72 5.65 2.89 8.58
N GLY A 73 5.87 3.43 9.77
CA GLY A 73 5.75 4.86 10.05
C GLY A 73 6.76 5.29 11.12
N VAL A 74 6.99 6.59 11.23
CA VAL A 74 7.96 7.16 12.17
C VAL A 74 7.30 8.35 12.86
N THR A 75 7.32 8.37 14.18
CA THR A 75 6.84 9.51 14.98
C THR A 75 7.92 10.58 15.10
N SER A 76 7.53 11.80 15.46
CA SER A 76 8.46 12.93 15.62
C SER A 76 9.50 12.74 16.73
N SER A 77 9.27 11.81 17.66
CA SER A 77 10.26 11.39 18.66
C SER A 77 11.41 10.56 18.05
N GLY A 78 11.24 10.08 16.82
CA GLY A 78 12.18 9.21 16.12
C GLY A 78 11.92 7.72 16.32
N CYS A 79 10.84 7.35 17.03
CA CYS A 79 10.42 5.95 17.13
C CYS A 79 9.81 5.49 15.80
N ILE A 80 10.22 4.29 15.37
CA ILE A 80 9.79 3.62 14.15
C ILE A 80 8.76 2.57 14.54
N PHE A 81 7.63 2.54 13.86
CA PHE A 81 6.58 1.54 14.02
C PHE A 81 6.45 0.71 12.76
N PHE A 82 6.42 -0.61 12.92
CA PHE A 82 6.31 -1.57 11.84
C PHE A 82 5.23 -2.59 12.16
N ILE A 83 4.33 -2.86 11.21
CA ILE A 83 3.33 -3.91 11.36
C ILE A 83 3.84 -5.22 10.80
N ALA A 84 3.84 -6.25 11.64
CA ALA A 84 4.14 -7.63 11.29
C ALA A 84 2.96 -8.53 11.68
N LEU A 85 2.10 -8.87 10.71
CA LEU A 85 0.80 -9.49 10.98
C LEU A 85 0.01 -8.67 12.01
N GLU A 86 -0.54 -9.30 13.05
CA GLU A 86 -1.30 -8.60 14.07
C GLU A 86 -0.43 -7.64 14.89
N LYS A 87 0.90 -7.84 14.95
CA LYS A 87 1.79 -7.16 15.89
C LYS A 87 2.16 -5.75 15.44
N VAL A 88 2.06 -4.81 16.37
CA VAL A 88 2.71 -3.50 16.27
C VAL A 88 4.10 -3.58 16.90
N MET A 89 5.12 -3.52 16.06
CA MET A 89 6.53 -3.54 16.46
C MET A 89 7.08 -2.12 16.54
N ARG A 90 7.84 -1.80 17.59
CA ARG A 90 8.45 -0.48 17.81
C ARG A 90 9.97 -0.58 17.91
N SER A 91 10.65 0.42 17.36
CA SER A 91 12.07 0.66 17.60
C SER A 91 12.31 2.15 17.86
N CYS A 92 12.93 2.48 19.00
CA CYS A 92 13.32 3.85 19.35
C CYS A 92 14.85 4.04 19.35
N ASP A 93 15.59 3.12 18.71
CA ASP A 93 17.05 3.11 18.61
C ASP A 93 17.53 3.03 17.15
N PHE A 94 16.76 3.65 16.24
CA PHE A 94 17.02 3.72 14.81
C PHE A 94 16.96 2.34 14.11
N GLY A 95 16.08 1.46 14.57
CA GLY A 95 15.89 0.13 14.00
C GLY A 95 16.95 -0.88 14.43
N GLN A 96 17.66 -0.68 15.54
CA GLN A 96 18.63 -1.66 16.04
C GLN A 96 17.95 -2.78 16.83
N THR A 97 16.95 -2.45 17.64
CA THR A 97 16.14 -3.40 18.39
C THR A 97 14.66 -3.13 18.20
N TRP A 98 13.87 -4.20 18.28
CA TRP A 98 12.42 -4.16 18.11
C TRP A 98 11.72 -4.85 19.28
N GLU A 99 10.59 -4.30 19.68
CA GLU A 99 9.70 -4.88 20.67
C GLU A 99 8.25 -4.80 20.20
N GLU A 100 7.44 -5.80 20.55
CA GLU A 100 5.98 -5.72 20.38
C GLU A 100 5.40 -4.80 21.46
N VAL A 101 4.68 -3.75 21.06
CA VAL A 101 4.16 -2.73 21.99
C VAL A 101 2.64 -2.71 22.08
N GLN A 102 1.94 -3.50 21.27
CA GLN A 102 0.48 -3.45 21.26
C GLN A 102 -0.13 -3.90 22.59
N GLY A 103 -1.19 -3.21 23.00
CA GLY A 103 -1.98 -3.55 24.19
C GLY A 103 -3.10 -4.57 23.93
N PRO A 104 -3.76 -5.07 24.98
CA PRO A 104 -4.94 -5.95 24.87
C PRO A 104 -6.15 -5.28 24.20
N GLU A 105 -6.13 -3.96 24.01
CA GLU A 105 -7.10 -3.18 23.25
C GLU A 105 -6.98 -3.40 21.74
N CYS A 106 -5.85 -3.94 21.26
CA CYS A 106 -5.64 -4.33 19.87
C CYS A 106 -6.13 -5.76 19.61
N SER A 107 -6.42 -6.07 18.35
CA SER A 107 -6.80 -7.44 17.97
C SER A 107 -5.61 -8.39 18.07
N PRO A 108 -5.75 -9.57 18.70
CA PRO A 108 -4.69 -10.58 18.77
C PRO A 108 -4.59 -11.44 17.50
N THR A 109 -5.36 -11.12 16.45
CA THR A 109 -5.40 -11.87 15.20
C THR A 109 -5.69 -10.94 14.02
N THR A 110 -5.32 -11.38 12.83
CA THR A 110 -5.61 -10.62 11.61
C THR A 110 -5.83 -11.53 10.42
N SER A 111 -6.63 -11.05 9.47
CA SER A 111 -6.74 -11.60 8.11
C SER A 111 -6.03 -10.75 7.06
N ASP A 112 -5.78 -9.47 7.36
CA ASP A 112 -5.11 -8.46 6.52
C ASP A 112 -4.66 -7.32 7.45
N PRO A 113 -3.35 -7.18 7.71
CA PRO A 113 -2.81 -6.19 8.63
C PRO A 113 -2.52 -4.86 7.95
N TYR A 114 -2.74 -3.77 8.69
CA TYR A 114 -2.32 -2.44 8.26
C TYR A 114 -1.97 -1.55 9.44
N GLY A 115 -1.01 -0.65 9.22
CA GLY A 115 -0.56 0.32 10.21
C GLY A 115 -0.34 1.67 9.59
N TRP A 116 -0.46 2.69 10.42
CA TRP A 116 -0.28 4.07 10.02
C TRP A 116 0.26 4.87 11.20
N VAL A 117 1.19 5.77 10.92
CA VAL A 117 1.59 6.81 11.87
C VAL A 117 1.13 8.13 11.28
N ASP A 118 0.32 8.88 12.02
CA ASP A 118 -0.12 10.20 11.60
C ASP A 118 1.07 11.17 11.62
N PRO A 119 1.52 11.70 10.46
CA PRO A 119 2.68 12.58 10.41
C PRO A 119 2.47 13.95 11.06
N ILE A 120 1.23 14.29 11.48
CA ILE A 120 0.90 15.56 12.13
C ILE A 120 0.82 15.42 13.65
N THR A 121 0.25 14.32 14.14
CA THR A 121 -0.09 14.16 15.57
C THR A 121 0.72 13.08 16.28
N ASP A 122 1.54 12.33 15.55
CA ASP A 122 2.27 11.14 16.01
C ASP A 122 1.40 9.97 16.48
N ARG A 123 0.07 10.01 16.29
CA ARG A 123 -0.79 8.87 16.60
C ARG A 123 -0.39 7.65 15.77
N VAL A 124 -0.17 6.54 16.46
CA VAL A 124 0.09 5.24 15.86
C VAL A 124 -1.22 4.47 15.77
N PHE A 125 -1.52 3.89 14.61
CA PHE A 125 -2.68 3.03 14.40
C PHE A 125 -2.23 1.59 14.11
N GLY A 126 -2.87 0.64 14.78
CA GLY A 126 -2.88 -0.77 14.43
C GLY A 126 -4.27 -1.16 13.92
N VAL A 127 -4.36 -1.54 12.65
CA VAL A 127 -5.62 -1.82 11.96
C VAL A 127 -5.60 -3.29 11.52
N GLN A 128 -6.54 -4.08 12.01
CA GLN A 128 -6.61 -5.50 11.71
C GLN A 128 -7.94 -5.85 11.07
N MET A 129 -7.92 -6.49 9.90
CA MET A 129 -9.12 -7.07 9.33
C MET A 129 -9.51 -8.34 10.10
N ILE A 130 -10.77 -8.42 10.54
CA ILE A 130 -11.29 -9.59 11.26
C ILE A 130 -12.21 -10.38 10.32
N GLY A 131 -11.62 -11.40 9.69
CA GLY A 131 -12.31 -12.18 8.67
C GLY A 131 -12.67 -11.30 7.47
N LEU A 132 -13.90 -11.43 6.96
CA LEU A 132 -14.44 -10.51 5.95
C LEU A 132 -15.61 -9.71 6.52
N GLU A 133 -15.73 -9.55 7.84
CA GLU A 133 -16.93 -8.97 8.44
C GLU A 133 -16.70 -7.54 8.89
N THR A 134 -15.58 -7.29 9.56
CA THR A 134 -15.29 -6.01 10.20
C THR A 134 -13.78 -5.78 10.32
N SER A 135 -13.41 -4.66 10.93
CA SER A 135 -12.04 -4.31 11.29
C SER A 135 -11.97 -3.93 12.75
N TRP A 136 -10.81 -4.21 13.33
CA TRP A 136 -10.45 -3.82 14.68
C TRP A 136 -9.35 -2.76 14.58
N ILE A 137 -9.63 -1.56 15.08
CA ILE A 137 -8.69 -0.45 15.03
C ILE A 137 -8.30 -0.12 16.46
N CYS A 138 -7.00 -0.16 16.74
CA CYS A 138 -6.44 0.37 17.96
C CYS A 138 -5.46 1.49 17.64
N TRP A 139 -5.26 2.39 18.59
CA TRP A 139 -4.34 3.51 18.44
C TRP A 139 -3.65 3.88 19.74
N SER A 140 -2.49 4.50 19.61
CA SER A 140 -1.67 5.04 20.70
C SER A 140 -1.26 6.48 20.39
N ASP A 141 -1.29 7.33 21.41
CA ASP A 141 -0.91 8.75 21.35
C ASP A 141 0.41 9.02 22.11
N ASP A 142 1.08 7.97 22.59
CA ASP A 142 2.25 8.06 23.48
C ASP A 142 3.34 7.07 23.07
N ASP A 143 3.65 7.03 21.78
CA ASP A 143 4.67 6.16 21.19
C ASP A 143 4.46 4.66 21.52
N GLY A 144 3.22 4.21 21.67
CA GLY A 144 2.89 2.80 21.92
C GLY A 144 2.92 2.38 23.40
N GLU A 145 3.03 3.31 24.34
CA GLU A 145 3.01 3.00 25.79
C GLU A 145 1.61 2.64 26.30
N THR A 146 0.57 3.30 25.78
CA THR A 146 -0.84 2.99 26.06
C THR A 146 -1.68 2.95 24.80
N TRP A 147 -2.72 2.12 24.83
CA TRP A 147 -3.57 1.86 23.68
C TRP A 147 -5.05 2.06 24.02
N LEU A 148 -5.78 2.54 23.03
CA LEU A 148 -7.23 2.49 22.96
C LEU A 148 -7.63 1.70 21.71
N GLY A 149 -8.86 1.19 21.65
CA GLY A 149 -9.30 0.49 20.45
C GLY A 149 -10.79 0.29 20.37
N ASN A 150 -11.25 0.03 19.14
CA ASN A 150 -12.61 -0.31 18.80
C ASN A 150 -12.62 -1.61 17.97
N PRO A 151 -13.25 -2.70 18.48
CA PRO A 151 -13.29 -3.99 17.80
C PRO A 151 -14.22 -4.07 16.59
N HIS A 152 -14.93 -2.98 16.25
CA HIS A 152 -15.94 -3.01 15.20
C HIS A 152 -16.01 -1.72 14.39
N ASP A 153 -14.87 -1.28 13.87
CA ASP A 153 -14.76 0.00 13.18
C ASP A 153 -14.44 -0.16 11.68
N SER A 154 -15.47 -0.56 10.92
CA SER A 154 -15.37 -0.96 9.51
C SER A 154 -16.19 -0.12 8.54
N GLY A 155 -16.74 1.01 8.98
CA GLY A 155 -17.78 1.68 8.21
C GLY A 155 -19.16 1.06 8.41
N THR A 156 -20.15 1.57 7.68
CA THR A 156 -21.54 1.08 7.74
C THR A 156 -21.82 -0.15 6.87
N THR A 157 -20.81 -0.61 6.11
CA THR A 157 -20.95 -1.68 5.12
C THR A 157 -20.01 -2.84 5.47
N PRO A 158 -20.50 -4.06 5.70
CA PRO A 158 -19.64 -5.21 5.96
C PRO A 158 -18.93 -5.66 4.68
N LEU A 159 -18.05 -6.65 4.79
CA LEU A 159 -17.30 -7.23 3.67
C LEU A 159 -16.01 -6.50 3.29
N ASN A 160 -15.18 -6.22 4.28
CA ASN A 160 -13.85 -5.63 4.10
C ASN A 160 -12.89 -6.61 3.43
N ASP A 161 -11.97 -6.06 2.63
CA ASP A 161 -10.78 -6.69 2.08
C ASP A 161 -9.82 -5.58 1.64
N HIS A 162 -8.51 -5.84 1.66
CA HIS A 162 -7.46 -4.91 1.26
C HIS A 162 -7.54 -3.55 1.97
N ILE A 163 -7.55 -3.59 3.30
CA ILE A 163 -7.83 -2.41 4.14
C ILE A 163 -6.67 -1.41 4.09
N LYS A 164 -6.97 -0.11 4.11
CA LYS A 164 -5.97 0.98 4.18
C LYS A 164 -6.50 2.11 5.07
N LEU A 165 -5.58 2.73 5.81
CA LEU A 165 -5.85 3.90 6.64
C LEU A 165 -4.83 5.00 6.34
N ALA A 166 -5.26 6.25 6.37
CA ALA A 166 -4.37 7.41 6.37
C ALA A 166 -5.00 8.58 7.11
N THR A 167 -4.20 9.59 7.41
CA THR A 167 -4.65 10.84 8.02
C THR A 167 -4.33 12.03 7.13
N GLY A 168 -5.04 13.15 7.33
CA GLY A 168 -4.70 14.40 6.65
C GLY A 168 -5.41 15.64 7.22
N PRO A 169 -4.97 16.84 6.82
CA PRO A 169 -5.53 18.10 7.33
C PRO A 169 -7.02 18.28 7.00
N TRP A 170 -7.76 18.92 7.92
CA TRP A 170 -9.12 19.38 7.64
C TRP A 170 -9.13 20.51 6.61
N THR A 171 -9.93 20.37 5.57
CA THR A 171 -10.24 21.45 4.61
C THR A 171 -11.34 22.37 5.15
N SER A 172 -11.61 23.47 4.46
CA SER A 172 -12.73 24.37 4.79
C SER A 172 -14.05 23.99 4.10
N SER A 173 -14.17 22.79 3.54
CA SER A 173 -15.33 22.37 2.74
C SER A 173 -15.77 20.94 3.03
N GLY A 174 -17.00 20.59 2.65
CA GLY A 174 -17.59 19.27 2.90
C GLY A 174 -17.47 18.83 4.36
N TYR A 175 -16.92 17.64 4.58
CA TYR A 175 -16.71 17.11 5.94
C TYR A 175 -15.70 17.93 6.74
N GLY A 176 -14.81 18.68 6.08
CA GLY A 176 -13.88 19.59 6.74
C GLY A 176 -14.55 20.69 7.57
N THR A 177 -15.76 21.10 7.23
CA THR A 177 -16.50 22.09 8.05
C THR A 177 -16.92 21.53 9.41
N LEU A 178 -17.27 20.24 9.48
CA LEU A 178 -17.54 19.53 10.73
C LEU A 178 -16.22 19.19 11.44
N GLY A 179 -15.23 18.74 10.67
CA GLY A 179 -13.90 18.41 11.13
C GLY A 179 -13.15 19.57 11.78
N GLN A 180 -13.34 20.82 11.34
CA GLN A 180 -12.76 21.98 12.04
C GLN A 180 -13.33 22.18 13.45
N ILE A 181 -14.57 21.77 13.70
CA ILE A 181 -15.19 21.83 15.02
C ILE A 181 -14.63 20.70 15.89
N THR A 182 -14.64 19.46 15.40
CA THR A 182 -14.15 18.31 16.16
C THR A 182 -12.62 18.33 16.30
N GLY A 183 -11.88 18.82 15.31
CA GLY A 183 -10.43 18.82 15.31
C GLY A 183 -9.80 19.77 16.32
N SER A 184 -10.51 20.83 16.71
CA SER A 184 -10.09 21.70 17.81
C SER A 184 -10.36 21.10 19.20
N THR A 185 -11.10 19.99 19.30
CA THR A 185 -11.61 19.46 20.58
C THR A 185 -11.36 17.97 20.81
N ILE A 186 -11.16 17.18 19.76
CA ILE A 186 -11.08 15.71 19.78
C ILE A 186 -9.77 15.24 19.15
N TYR A 187 -9.57 15.50 17.84
CA TYR A 187 -8.40 15.02 17.11
C TYR A 187 -8.10 15.87 15.86
N GLU A 188 -6.88 16.38 15.74
CA GLU A 188 -6.52 17.47 14.82
C GLU A 188 -6.66 17.14 13.33
N THR A 189 -6.58 15.87 12.95
CA THR A 189 -6.61 15.44 11.54
C THR A 189 -7.88 14.66 11.21
N ALA A 190 -8.24 14.63 9.94
CA ALA A 190 -9.20 13.69 9.41
C ALA A 190 -8.54 12.30 9.32
N VAL A 191 -9.26 11.26 9.73
CA VAL A 191 -8.82 9.87 9.53
C VAL A 191 -9.65 9.24 8.43
N TYR A 192 -8.99 8.66 7.43
CA TYR A 192 -9.60 8.02 6.28
C TYR A 192 -9.39 6.52 6.36
N TYR A 193 -10.48 5.77 6.20
CA TYR A 193 -10.43 4.32 6.15
C TYR A 193 -11.08 3.85 4.85
N CYS A 194 -10.28 3.20 4.00
CA CYS A 194 -10.75 2.65 2.74
C CYS A 194 -10.52 1.15 2.70
N TYR A 195 -11.45 0.45 2.06
CA TYR A 195 -11.35 -0.96 1.79
C TYR A 195 -12.11 -1.27 0.51
N ASN A 196 -12.01 -2.51 0.07
CA ASN A 196 -12.77 -2.98 -1.06
C ASN A 196 -13.41 -4.34 -0.86
N LYS A 197 -14.35 -4.67 -1.74
CA LYS A 197 -14.65 -6.04 -2.19
C LYS A 197 -15.39 -5.95 -3.53
N LEU A 198 -15.66 -7.09 -4.16
CA LEU A 198 -16.64 -7.42 -5.23
C LEU A 198 -17.69 -6.36 -5.71
N ALA A 199 -18.06 -5.37 -4.89
CA ALA A 199 -18.90 -4.23 -5.21
C ALA A 199 -18.17 -2.91 -5.54
N GLY A 200 -16.89 -2.69 -5.22
CA GLY A 200 -16.15 -1.44 -5.48
C GLY A 200 -15.15 -1.06 -4.40
N ILE A 201 -14.61 0.17 -4.47
CA ILE A 201 -13.81 0.82 -3.43
C ILE A 201 -14.74 1.64 -2.55
N PHE A 202 -14.62 1.47 -1.23
CA PHE A 202 -15.37 2.21 -0.23
C PHE A 202 -14.40 2.99 0.64
N CYS A 203 -14.75 4.24 0.95
CA CYS A 203 -13.95 5.08 1.82
C CYS A 203 -14.85 5.80 2.81
N PHE A 204 -14.39 5.85 4.06
CA PHE A 204 -15.05 6.51 5.17
C PHE A 204 -14.09 7.49 5.85
N THR A 205 -14.66 8.51 6.46
CA THR A 205 -13.96 9.55 7.21
C THR A 205 -14.43 9.52 8.65
N SER A 206 -13.49 9.43 9.59
CA SER A 206 -13.75 9.58 11.01
C SER A 206 -13.61 11.05 11.42
N LEU A 207 -14.51 11.50 12.29
CA LEU A 207 -14.48 12.83 12.91
C LEU A 207 -13.94 12.81 14.36
N ASP A 208 -13.61 11.62 14.88
CA ASP A 208 -13.26 11.37 16.28
C ASP A 208 -11.89 10.68 16.45
N GLY A 209 -11.02 10.84 15.46
CA GLY A 209 -9.64 10.36 15.51
C GLY A 209 -9.46 8.88 15.19
N GLY A 210 -10.36 8.31 14.41
CA GLY A 210 -10.34 6.90 14.01
C GLY A 210 -10.97 5.96 15.04
N ALA A 211 -11.82 6.49 15.92
CA ALA A 211 -12.59 5.66 16.85
C ALA A 211 -13.90 5.16 16.22
N THR A 212 -14.52 5.94 15.32
CA THR A 212 -15.67 5.51 14.51
C THR A 212 -15.62 6.03 13.07
N PHE A 213 -16.06 5.21 12.11
CA PHE A 213 -16.21 5.56 10.70
C PHE A 213 -17.68 5.51 10.23
N GLU A 214 -18.42 6.61 10.35
CA GLU A 214 -19.84 6.66 9.93
C GLU A 214 -20.09 7.40 8.61
N LEU A 215 -19.13 8.22 8.17
CA LEU A 215 -19.30 9.12 7.03
C LEU A 215 -18.56 8.63 5.80
N GLY A 216 -19.28 8.22 4.76
CA GLY A 216 -18.68 7.81 3.51
C GLY A 216 -19.50 6.76 2.78
N GLY A 217 -18.84 6.02 1.89
CA GLY A 217 -19.48 4.99 1.09
C GLY A 217 -18.65 4.60 -0.12
N GLN A 218 -19.31 4.06 -1.13
CA GLN A 218 -18.67 3.63 -2.36
C GLN A 218 -18.19 4.84 -3.18
N ILE A 219 -16.89 4.88 -3.47
CA ILE A 219 -16.26 5.99 -4.21
C ILE A 219 -15.91 5.62 -5.65
N PHE A 220 -15.75 4.32 -5.95
CA PHE A 220 -15.32 3.90 -7.27
C PHE A 220 -15.73 2.47 -7.64
N GLY A 221 -16.23 2.36 -8.88
CA GLY A 221 -16.43 1.11 -9.64
C GLY A 221 -17.45 0.12 -9.06
N LEU A 222 -17.88 -0.84 -9.88
CA LEU A 222 -18.36 -2.15 -9.41
C LEU A 222 -17.17 -3.12 -9.56
N ALA A 223 -16.90 -4.07 -8.66
CA ALA A 223 -15.73 -4.93 -8.89
C ALA A 223 -15.88 -5.84 -10.13
N THR A 224 -17.10 -5.97 -10.66
CA THR A 224 -17.37 -6.61 -11.97
C THR A 224 -16.75 -5.87 -13.15
N THR A 225 -16.38 -4.59 -13.01
CA THR A 225 -15.57 -3.83 -13.99
C THR A 225 -14.07 -3.88 -13.70
N ASN A 226 -13.66 -4.77 -12.79
CA ASN A 226 -12.26 -5.06 -12.47
C ASN A 226 -11.52 -3.85 -11.88
N GLY A 227 -12.21 -2.96 -11.15
CA GLY A 227 -11.65 -1.76 -10.51
C GLY A 227 -11.81 -1.73 -8.99
N GLY A 228 -11.96 -2.92 -8.37
CA GLY A 228 -12.27 -3.02 -6.94
C GLY A 228 -11.07 -2.80 -6.02
N LEU A 229 -9.85 -3.18 -6.42
CA LEU A 229 -8.65 -3.04 -5.56
C LEU A 229 -8.10 -1.60 -5.62
N HIS A 230 -7.44 -1.15 -4.56
CA HIS A 230 -6.78 0.15 -4.50
C HIS A 230 -5.37 0.10 -3.89
N GLY A 231 -4.55 1.12 -4.15
CA GLY A 231 -3.28 1.36 -3.44
C GLY A 231 -3.49 2.06 -2.09
N ALA A 232 -2.41 2.61 -1.54
CA ALA A 232 -2.48 3.35 -0.28
C ALA A 232 -3.31 4.64 -0.44
N ILE A 233 -3.89 5.08 0.68
CA ILE A 233 -4.48 6.42 0.77
C ILE A 233 -3.34 7.39 1.01
N SER A 234 -3.36 8.54 0.36
CA SER A 234 -2.38 9.60 0.59
C SER A 234 -3.05 10.96 0.65
N THR A 235 -2.47 11.87 1.42
CA THR A 235 -3.01 13.21 1.64
C THR A 235 -1.96 14.27 1.34
N ALA A 236 -2.41 15.43 0.87
CA ALA A 236 -1.56 16.59 0.65
C ALA A 236 -1.70 17.61 1.79
N PRO A 237 -0.71 18.52 1.96
CA PRO A 237 -0.79 19.61 2.94
C PRO A 237 -2.03 20.50 2.81
N ASP A 238 -2.62 20.63 1.62
CA ASP A 238 -3.87 21.36 1.39
C ASP A 238 -5.14 20.58 1.79
N GLY A 239 -5.00 19.36 2.32
CA GLY A 239 -6.10 18.47 2.72
C GLY A 239 -6.71 17.68 1.56
N THR A 240 -6.14 17.73 0.35
CA THR A 240 -6.55 16.86 -0.76
C THR A 240 -6.24 15.39 -0.43
N VAL A 241 -7.19 14.50 -0.70
CA VAL A 241 -7.06 13.05 -0.47
C VAL A 241 -6.99 12.33 -1.81
N TYR A 242 -6.11 11.34 -1.91
CA TYR A 242 -5.87 10.53 -3.10
C TYR A 242 -6.06 9.05 -2.79
N VAL A 243 -6.73 8.34 -3.69
CA VAL A 243 -6.86 6.87 -3.70
C VAL A 243 -6.62 6.37 -5.12
N THR A 244 -5.83 5.32 -5.26
CA THR A 244 -5.40 4.81 -6.58
C THR A 244 -6.06 3.46 -6.91
N PRO A 245 -7.09 3.41 -7.78
CA PRO A 245 -7.69 2.15 -8.17
C PRO A 245 -6.75 1.30 -9.04
N ARG A 246 -6.82 -0.03 -8.89
CA ARG A 246 -6.05 -1.01 -9.69
C ARG A 246 -6.71 -1.23 -11.07
N VAL A 247 -6.49 -0.30 -11.98
CA VAL A 247 -7.13 -0.26 -13.32
C VAL A 247 -6.12 -0.28 -14.48
N PRO A 248 -6.54 -0.59 -15.74
CA PRO A 248 -5.62 -0.67 -16.88
C PRO A 248 -5.02 0.68 -17.26
N THR A 249 -5.82 1.73 -17.16
CA THR A 249 -5.39 3.12 -17.35
C THR A 249 -5.02 3.67 -15.99
N PRO A 250 -3.80 4.18 -15.77
CA PRO A 250 -3.43 4.83 -14.52
C PRO A 250 -4.44 5.92 -14.16
N THR A 251 -5.04 5.79 -12.98
CA THR A 251 -6.08 6.67 -12.47
C THR A 251 -5.80 7.03 -11.02
N VAL A 252 -6.16 8.27 -10.65
CA VAL A 252 -6.21 8.74 -9.27
C VAL A 252 -7.64 9.23 -8.99
N ILE A 253 -8.23 8.76 -7.89
CA ILE A 253 -9.49 9.25 -7.34
C ILE A 253 -9.15 10.32 -6.29
N VAL A 254 -9.75 11.49 -6.40
CA VAL A 254 -9.36 12.70 -5.67
C VAL A 254 -10.56 13.25 -4.92
N SER A 255 -10.38 13.58 -3.63
CA SER A 255 -11.33 14.39 -2.85
C SER A 255 -10.67 15.68 -2.38
N LYS A 256 -11.41 16.79 -2.42
CA LYS A 256 -10.99 18.12 -1.93
C LYS A 256 -11.82 18.63 -0.76
N ASP A 257 -12.67 17.78 -0.22
CA ASP A 257 -13.68 18.12 0.78
C ASP A 257 -13.73 17.08 1.92
N ASN A 258 -12.54 16.56 2.23
CA ASN A 258 -12.26 15.51 3.21
C ASN A 258 -13.14 14.26 3.05
N GLY A 259 -13.34 13.79 1.82
CA GLY A 259 -13.99 12.51 1.52
C GLY A 259 -15.50 12.57 1.28
N LEU A 260 -16.11 13.77 1.26
CA LEU A 260 -17.54 13.92 0.96
C LEU A 260 -17.84 13.68 -0.53
N SER A 261 -16.99 14.19 -1.42
CA SER A 261 -17.11 13.98 -2.86
C SER A 261 -15.77 13.61 -3.49
N TRP A 262 -15.85 12.86 -4.59
CA TRP A 262 -14.71 12.27 -5.27
C TRP A 262 -14.81 12.47 -6.79
N PHE A 263 -13.67 12.68 -7.44
CA PHE A 263 -13.57 12.73 -8.90
C PHE A 263 -12.31 12.05 -9.40
N GLU A 264 -12.30 11.64 -10.66
CA GLU A 264 -11.19 10.90 -11.25
C GLU A 264 -10.26 11.81 -12.08
N ARG A 265 -8.99 11.42 -12.14
CA ARG A 265 -7.98 11.91 -13.07
C ARG A 265 -7.25 10.72 -13.68
N THR A 266 -7.13 10.69 -15.00
CA THR A 266 -6.39 9.66 -15.75
C THR A 266 -5.11 10.23 -16.32
N MET A 267 -4.11 9.37 -16.48
CA MET A 267 -2.82 9.66 -17.10
C MET A 267 -2.21 8.40 -17.70
N GLY A 268 -1.14 8.54 -18.48
CA GLY A 268 -0.43 7.41 -19.08
C GLY A 268 -1.32 6.53 -19.96
N GLU A 269 -2.29 7.12 -20.67
CA GLU A 269 -3.24 6.40 -21.54
C GLU A 269 -2.55 5.68 -22.71
N ASP A 270 -1.33 6.09 -23.04
CA ASP A 270 -0.45 5.50 -24.05
C ASP A 270 0.37 4.31 -23.54
N ILE A 271 0.63 4.23 -22.23
CA ILE A 271 1.46 3.19 -21.60
C ILE A 271 0.62 2.14 -20.85
N GLY A 272 -0.36 2.58 -20.06
CA GLY A 272 -1.19 1.69 -19.24
C GLY A 272 -0.45 1.04 -18.06
N THR A 273 -1.08 0.01 -17.48
CA THR A 273 -0.54 -0.86 -16.41
C THR A 273 -0.36 -2.31 -16.91
N PRO A 274 0.53 -3.13 -16.30
CA PRO A 274 0.80 -4.50 -16.74
C PRO A 274 -0.38 -5.47 -16.50
N TYR A 275 -0.26 -6.70 -17.01
CA TYR A 275 -1.14 -7.82 -16.67
C TYR A 275 -0.35 -8.98 -16.04
N PRO A 276 -0.70 -9.48 -14.84
CA PRO A 276 -1.74 -8.95 -13.96
C PRO A 276 -1.42 -7.53 -13.46
N ARG A 277 -2.47 -6.75 -13.21
CA ARG A 277 -2.34 -5.33 -12.81
C ARG A 277 -1.67 -5.19 -11.44
N LYS A 278 -0.90 -4.12 -11.29
CA LYS A 278 -0.24 -3.72 -10.04
C LYS A 278 -0.93 -2.49 -9.43
N ASN A 279 -0.81 -2.33 -8.12
CA ASN A 279 -1.21 -1.07 -7.48
C ASN A 279 -0.32 0.06 -8.01
N SER A 280 -0.89 1.26 -8.05
CA SER A 280 -0.15 2.50 -8.26
C SER A 280 -0.23 3.30 -6.98
N GLU A 281 0.70 4.22 -6.75
CA GLU A 281 0.77 5.00 -5.52
C GLU A 281 0.85 6.48 -5.85
N VAL A 282 0.37 7.32 -4.95
CA VAL A 282 0.47 8.79 -5.07
C VAL A 282 1.15 9.32 -3.84
N ALA A 283 2.05 10.29 -4.01
CA ALA A 283 2.57 11.09 -2.92
C ALA A 283 2.39 12.58 -3.24
N ALA A 284 2.41 13.43 -2.22
CA ALA A 284 2.35 14.88 -2.38
C ALA A 284 3.58 15.54 -1.75
N ASP A 285 4.07 16.61 -2.37
CA ASP A 285 5.10 17.46 -1.76
C ASP A 285 4.51 18.54 -0.84
N THR A 286 5.38 19.35 -0.25
CA THR A 286 5.00 20.43 0.67
C THR A 286 4.16 21.54 0.03
N ASP A 287 4.23 21.68 -1.30
CA ASP A 287 3.43 22.64 -2.06
C ASP A 287 2.11 22.02 -2.56
N SER A 288 1.81 20.78 -2.13
CA SER A 288 0.64 20.00 -2.56
C SER A 288 0.64 19.63 -4.05
N ASN A 289 1.81 19.55 -4.69
CA ASN A 289 1.92 18.89 -5.99
C ASN A 289 1.86 17.37 -5.79
N ALA A 290 0.98 16.71 -6.53
CA ALA A 290 0.82 15.26 -6.49
C ALA A 290 1.70 14.56 -7.54
N TYR A 291 2.39 13.51 -7.13
CA TYR A 291 3.23 12.65 -7.95
C TYR A 291 2.60 11.26 -7.97
N HIS A 292 2.10 10.84 -9.14
CA HIS A 292 1.53 9.51 -9.35
C HIS A 292 2.59 8.58 -9.94
N VAL A 293 2.83 7.44 -9.29
CA VAL A 293 3.80 6.43 -9.72
C VAL A 293 3.09 5.11 -9.99
N TRP A 294 3.41 4.48 -11.11
CA TRP A 294 2.90 3.17 -11.49
C TRP A 294 3.93 2.36 -12.27
N THR A 295 3.79 1.05 -12.25
CA THR A 295 4.55 0.14 -13.13
C THR A 295 3.87 0.09 -14.50
N GLY A 296 4.63 0.31 -15.57
CA GLY A 296 4.16 0.10 -16.95
C GLY A 296 4.28 -1.37 -17.41
N PRO A 297 3.76 -1.72 -18.60
CA PRO A 297 3.94 -3.05 -19.17
C PRO A 297 5.43 -3.40 -19.39
N GLY A 298 5.85 -4.58 -18.96
CA GLY A 298 7.22 -5.09 -19.15
C GLY A 298 8.18 -4.89 -17.97
N GLY A 299 7.70 -4.31 -16.86
CA GLY A 299 8.37 -4.33 -15.55
C GLY A 299 8.03 -5.55 -14.70
#